data_AF-A0A0R1V377-F1
#
_entry.id   AF-A0A0R1V377-F1
#
_cell.length_a   1.000
_cell.length_b   1.000
_cell.length_c   1.000
_cell.angle_alpha   90.00
_cell.angle_beta   90.00
_cell.angle_gamma   90.00
#
_symmetry.space_group_name_H-M   'P 1'
#
loop_
_entity.id
_entity.type
_entity.pdbx_description
1 polymer ?
#
loop_
_entity_poly.entity_id
_entity_poly.type
_entity_poly.pdbx_seq_one_letter_code
_entity_poly.pdbx_strand_id
1 'polypeptide(L)'
;MNDQPFSTNMLTLEVLDAICDRLQIRPSALIFLDHDFSSDEVVALEKQLIDNTHQQRRTHVTDLAQHLQVIKPLTDAAAQQMAGELATALIQEDRFTRTLTLA
;
A
#
# COMPACT_ATOMS: atom_id res chain seq x y z
N MET A 1 1.00 11.72 -35.92
CA MET A 1 1.39 10.78 -34.86
C MET A 1 2.00 11.62 -33.76
N ASN A 2 1.32 11.77 -32.63
CA ASN A 2 1.85 12.51 -31.48
C ASN A 2 2.69 11.52 -30.68
N ASP A 3 4.01 11.62 -30.81
CA ASP A 3 4.95 11.04 -29.85
C ASP A 3 4.80 11.83 -28.54
N GLN A 4 3.93 11.35 -27.65
CA GLN A 4 3.97 11.81 -26.27
C GLN A 4 5.30 11.37 -25.66
N PRO A 5 6.02 12.26 -24.96
CA PRO A 5 7.20 11.84 -24.21
C PRO A 5 6.73 10.89 -23.12
N PHE A 6 7.03 9.60 -23.27
CA PHE A 6 6.94 8.64 -22.17
C PHE A 6 7.83 9.17 -21.06
N SER A 7 7.20 9.77 -20.04
CA SER A 7 7.92 10.33 -18.91
C SER A 7 8.70 9.19 -18.27
N THR A 8 9.99 9.39 -17.97
CA THR A 8 10.89 8.40 -17.36
C THR A 8 10.26 7.70 -16.15
N ASN A 9 9.39 8.39 -15.42
CA ASN A 9 8.64 7.85 -14.29
C ASN A 9 7.69 6.69 -14.68
N MET A 10 7.08 6.74 -15.87
CA MET A 10 6.17 5.69 -16.37
C MET A 10 6.95 4.43 -16.76
N LEU A 11 8.10 4.60 -17.43
CA LEU A 11 9.04 3.51 -17.73
C LEU A 11 9.59 2.86 -16.45
N THR A 12 9.83 3.67 -15.40
CA THR A 12 10.36 3.17 -14.14
C THR A 12 9.32 2.33 -13.40
N LEU A 13 8.05 2.74 -13.40
CA LEU A 13 6.95 1.97 -12.83
C LEU A 13 6.70 0.67 -13.59
N GLU A 14 6.69 0.69 -14.93
CA GLU A 14 6.54 -0.54 -15.74
C GLU A 14 7.68 -1.54 -15.51
N VAL A 15 8.91 -1.04 -15.32
CA VAL A 15 10.06 -1.89 -14.99
C VAL A 15 9.95 -2.45 -13.58
N LEU A 16 9.50 -1.66 -12.61
CA LEU A 16 9.26 -2.10 -11.23
C LEU A 16 8.15 -3.15 -11.18
N ASP A 17 7.04 -2.94 -11.88
CA ASP A 17 5.95 -3.91 -11.99
C ASP A 17 6.42 -5.22 -12.66
N ALA A 18 7.22 -5.14 -13.73
CA ALA A 18 7.78 -6.33 -14.39
C ALA A 18 8.79 -7.08 -13.50
N ILE A 19 9.52 -6.39 -12.63
CA ILE A 19 10.41 -6.98 -11.63
C ILE A 19 9.58 -7.63 -10.51
N CYS A 20 8.54 -6.94 -10.04
CA CYS A 20 7.57 -7.44 -9.07
C CYS A 20 6.90 -8.74 -9.55
N ASP A 21 6.38 -8.75 -10.77
CA ASP A 21 5.78 -9.93 -11.39
C ASP A 21 6.76 -11.10 -11.52
N ARG A 22 8.01 -10.83 -11.93
CA ARG A 22 9.06 -11.86 -12.03
C ARG A 22 9.47 -12.43 -10.68
N LEU A 23 9.48 -11.60 -9.64
CA LEU A 23 9.88 -12.00 -8.29
C LEU A 23 8.70 -12.48 -7.44
N GLN A 24 7.47 -12.47 -7.99
CA GLN A 24 6.22 -12.66 -7.25
C GLN A 24 6.07 -11.70 -6.05
N ILE A 25 6.72 -10.54 -6.13
CA ILE A 25 6.66 -9.48 -5.13
C ILE A 25 5.49 -8.59 -5.51
N ARG A 26 4.56 -8.41 -4.58
CA ARG A 26 3.34 -7.63 -4.81
C ARG A 26 3.63 -6.12 -4.78
N PRO A 27 2.98 -5.27 -5.59
CA PRO A 27 3.14 -3.82 -5.55
C PRO A 27 2.99 -3.20 -4.16
N SER A 28 2.11 -3.73 -3.31
CA SER A 28 1.96 -3.31 -1.91
C SER A 28 3.27 -3.46 -1.11
N ALA A 29 4.12 -4.42 -1.50
CA ALA A 29 5.41 -4.66 -0.87
C ALA A 29 6.47 -3.62 -1.25
N LEU A 30 6.32 -2.93 -2.39
CA LEU A 30 7.19 -1.81 -2.77
C LEU A 30 7.02 -0.61 -1.83
N ILE A 31 5.82 -0.42 -1.27
CA ILE A 31 5.55 0.66 -0.30
C ILE A 31 6.33 0.41 1.01
N PHE A 32 6.48 -0.85 1.42
CA PHE A 32 7.33 -1.23 2.55
C PHE A 32 8.83 -1.19 2.24
N LEU A 33 9.23 -0.98 0.98
CA LEU A 33 10.63 -0.79 0.59
C LEU A 33 11.02 0.70 0.57
N ASP A 34 10.06 1.59 0.28
CA ASP A 34 10.27 3.04 0.34
C ASP A 34 10.25 3.59 1.78
N HIS A 35 9.78 2.78 2.72
CA HIS A 35 9.71 3.11 4.13
C HIS A 35 10.36 1.99 4.95
N ASP A 36 11.27 2.32 5.88
CA ASP A 36 12.04 1.37 6.71
C ASP A 36 11.16 0.56 7.68
N PHE A 37 10.23 -0.26 7.17
CA PHE A 37 9.42 -1.17 7.95
C PHE A 37 10.23 -2.42 8.31
N SER A 38 10.24 -2.76 9.58
CA SER A 38 10.67 -4.06 10.09
C SER A 38 9.62 -5.13 9.79
N SER A 39 10.06 -6.40 9.73
CA SER A 39 9.16 -7.53 9.52
C SER A 39 8.01 -7.58 10.53
N ASP A 40 8.26 -7.23 11.79
CA ASP A 40 7.23 -7.23 12.84
C ASP A 40 6.17 -6.15 12.62
N GLU A 41 6.58 -4.97 12.14
CA GLU A 41 5.67 -3.87 11.80
C GLU A 41 4.75 -4.26 10.61
N VAL A 42 5.29 -4.94 9.59
CA VAL A 42 4.50 -5.44 8.44
C VAL A 42 3.50 -6.51 8.90
N VAL A 43 3.94 -7.46 9.73
CA VAL A 43 3.06 -8.52 10.25
C VAL A 43 1.93 -7.96 11.11
N ALA A 44 2.21 -6.93 11.92
CA ALA A 44 1.19 -6.26 12.72
C ALA A 44 0.10 -5.60 11.84
N LEU A 45 0.52 -4.93 10.77
CA LEU A 45 -0.39 -4.31 9.80
C LEU A 45 -1.25 -5.35 9.07
N GLU A 46 -0.62 -6.41 8.54
CA GLU A 46 -1.35 -7.46 7.83
C GLU A 46 -2.36 -8.17 8.73
N LYS A 47 -1.98 -8.48 9.98
CA LYS A 47 -2.89 -9.11 10.94
C LYS A 47 -4.14 -8.26 11.16
N GLN A 48 -4.00 -6.95 11.30
CA GLN A 48 -5.13 -6.06 11.52
C GLN A 48 -6.08 -6.00 10.31
N LEU A 49 -5.53 -5.95 9.10
CA LEU A 49 -6.34 -5.98 7.87
C LEU A 49 -7.10 -7.31 7.70
N ILE A 50 -6.45 -8.43 8.06
CA ILE A 50 -7.06 -9.76 8.09
C ILE A 50 -8.18 -9.81 9.13
N ASP A 51 -7.93 -9.34 10.35
CA ASP A 51 -8.93 -9.32 11.42
C ASP A 51 -10.14 -8.45 11.04
N ASN A 52 -9.93 -7.27 10.46
CA ASN A 52 -11.01 -6.41 9.98
C ASN A 52 -11.81 -7.07 8.85
N THR A 53 -11.15 -7.81 7.97
CA THR A 53 -11.80 -8.56 6.90
C THR A 53 -12.66 -9.69 7.45
N HIS A 54 -12.17 -10.45 8.42
CA HIS A 54 -12.95 -11.48 9.11
C HIS A 54 -14.16 -10.89 9.84
N GLN A 55 -14.00 -9.70 10.41
CA GLN A 55 -15.07 -8.98 11.12
C GLN A 55 -15.99 -8.17 10.18
N GLN A 56 -15.74 -8.18 8.87
CA GLN A 56 -16.44 -7.37 7.86
C GLN A 56 -16.48 -5.87 8.22
N ARG A 57 -15.45 -5.39 8.91
CA ARG A 57 -15.31 -4.00 9.31
C ARG A 57 -14.68 -3.21 8.18
N ARG A 58 -15.35 -2.15 7.76
CA ARG A 58 -14.75 -1.19 6.84
C ARG A 58 -13.67 -0.40 7.56
N THR A 59 -12.52 -0.25 6.92
CA THR A 59 -11.36 0.52 7.34
C THR A 59 -11.21 1.67 6.35
N HIS A 60 -11.34 2.90 6.84
CA HIS A 60 -11.07 4.08 6.03
C HIS A 60 -9.56 4.33 5.95
N VAL A 61 -9.12 5.07 4.92
CA VAL A 61 -7.71 5.50 4.79
C VAL A 61 -7.25 6.24 6.05
N THR A 62 -8.12 7.01 6.69
CA THR A 62 -7.82 7.69 7.96
C THR A 62 -7.55 6.72 9.11
N ASP A 63 -8.29 5.61 9.19
CA ASP A 63 -8.10 4.58 10.22
C ASP A 63 -6.80 3.82 9.97
N LEU A 64 -6.50 3.54 8.70
CA LEU A 64 -5.25 2.92 8.28
C LEU A 64 -4.04 3.82 8.59
N ALA A 65 -4.15 5.13 8.34
CA ALA A 65 -3.12 6.10 8.68
C ALA A 65 -2.85 6.15 10.19
N GLN A 66 -3.91 6.21 11.00
CA GLN A 66 -3.77 6.14 12.46
C GLN A 66 -3.10 4.83 12.90
N HIS A 67 -3.42 3.71 12.24
CA HIS A 67 -2.81 2.43 12.56
C HIS A 67 -1.33 2.39 12.19
N LEU A 68 -0.95 2.94 11.03
CA LEU A 68 0.44 3.11 10.64
C LEU A 68 1.22 3.95 11.66
N GLN A 69 0.60 4.99 12.24
CA GLN A 69 1.21 5.81 13.30
C GLN A 69 1.41 5.07 14.62
N VAL A 70 0.56 4.09 14.93
CA VAL A 70 0.72 3.23 16.11
C VAL A 70 1.87 2.24 15.92
N ILE A 71 2.00 1.72 14.70
CA ILE A 71 3.05 0.76 14.34
C ILE A 71 4.41 1.45 14.22
N LYS A 72 4.43 2.66 13.65
CA LYS A 72 5.64 3.42 13.36
C LYS A 72 5.40 4.91 13.65
N PRO A 73 6.34 5.64 14.27
CA PRO A 73 6.16 7.06 14.59
C PRO A 73 6.29 7.95 13.33
N LEU A 74 5.29 7.87 12.45
CA LEU A 74 5.16 8.65 11.24
C LEU A 74 4.47 9.98 11.54
N THR A 75 4.83 11.02 10.79
CA THR A 75 4.06 12.28 10.80
C THR A 75 2.67 12.05 10.20
N ASP A 76 1.68 12.85 10.59
CA ASP A 76 0.31 12.76 10.05
C ASP A 76 0.28 12.78 8.52
N ALA A 77 1.06 13.68 7.91
CA ALA A 77 1.13 13.80 6.45
C ALA A 77 1.72 12.53 5.80
N ALA A 78 2.80 11.99 6.35
CA ALA A 78 3.43 10.77 5.83
C ALA A 78 2.52 9.55 6.01
N ALA A 79 1.85 9.43 7.17
CA ALA A 79 0.93 8.33 7.45
C ALA A 79 -0.29 8.35 6.52
N GLN A 80 -0.86 9.53 6.25
CA GLN A 80 -2.00 9.68 5.34
C GLN A 80 -1.63 9.35 3.90
N GLN A 81 -0.49 9.86 3.42
CA GLN A 81 0.01 9.55 2.08
C GLN A 81 0.24 8.05 1.92
N MET A 82 0.98 7.44 2.86
CA MET A 82 1.29 6.02 2.85
C MET A 82 0.04 5.15 2.95
N ALA A 83 -0.93 5.52 3.80
CA ALA A 83 -2.20 4.81 3.89
C ALA A 83 -2.98 4.86 2.56
N GLY A 84 -2.96 6.00 1.86
CA GLY A 84 -3.60 6.14 0.56
C GLY A 84 -2.96 5.27 -0.52
N GLU A 85 -1.62 5.29 -0.59
CA GLU A 85 -0.85 4.47 -1.52
C GLU A 85 -1.07 2.97 -1.24
N LEU A 86 -1.02 2.57 0.03
CA LEU A 86 -1.17 1.20 0.47
C LEU A 86 -2.59 0.68 0.26
N ALA A 87 -3.61 1.49 0.56
CA ALA A 87 -4.99 1.14 0.28
C ALA A 87 -5.24 0.98 -1.22
N THR A 88 -4.68 1.86 -2.04
CA THR A 88 -4.80 1.80 -3.51
C THR A 88 -4.13 0.54 -4.05
N ALA A 89 -2.89 0.24 -3.63
CA ALA A 89 -2.16 -0.95 -4.06
C ALA A 89 -2.89 -2.25 -3.65
N LEU A 90 -3.37 -2.33 -2.41
CA LEU A 90 -4.08 -3.53 -1.93
C LEU A 90 -5.41 -3.75 -2.69
N ILE A 91 -6.16 -2.68 -2.98
CA ILE A 91 -7.38 -2.74 -3.78
C ILE A 91 -7.08 -3.22 -5.21
N GLN A 92 -6.01 -2.71 -5.83
CA GLN A 92 -5.59 -3.13 -7.18
C GLN A 92 -5.18 -4.61 -7.22
N GLU A 93 -4.64 -5.15 -6.12
CA GLU A 93 -4.32 -6.57 -5.96
C GLU A 93 -5.54 -7.45 -5.62
N ASP A 94 -6.75 -6.88 -5.61
CA ASP A 94 -7.99 -7.50 -5.12
C ASP A 94 -7.86 -8.07 -3.68
N ARG A 95 -6.96 -7.47 -2.88
CA ARG A 95 -6.76 -7.81 -1.47
C ARG A 95 -7.50 -6.80 -0.62
N PHE A 96 -8.30 -7.30 0.32
CA PHE A 96 -9.01 -6.44 1.28
C PHE A 96 -9.95 -5.40 0.62
N THR A 97 -10.34 -5.60 -0.65
CA THR A 97 -11.23 -4.72 -1.43
C THR A 97 -12.60 -4.50 -0.76
N ARG A 98 -13.04 -5.45 0.06
CA ARG A 98 -14.30 -5.38 0.84
C ARG A 98 -14.15 -4.67 2.18
N THR A 99 -12.90 -4.44 2.59
CA THR A 99 -12.50 -3.95 3.91
C THR A 99 -12.00 -2.51 3.78
N LEU A 100 -11.18 -2.19 2.77
CA LEU A 100 -10.60 -0.87 2.57
C LEU A 100 -11.54 0.07 1.80
N THR A 101 -11.63 1.32 2.25
CA THR A 101 -12.40 2.37 1.58
C THR A 101 -11.56 3.63 1.43
N LEU A 102 -11.51 4.19 0.22
CA LEU A 102 -10.71 5.39 -0.13
C LEU A 102 -11.41 6.73 0.23
N ALA A 103 -12.52 6.69 0.97
CA ALA A 103 -13.37 7.85 1.26
C ALA A 103 -13.00 8.53 2.57
#